data_AF-A0A6N7ZU58-F1
#
_entry.id   AF-A0A6N7ZU58-F1
#
_cell.length_a   1.000
_cell.length_b   1.000
_cell.length_c   1.000
_cell.angle_alpha   90.00
_cell.angle_beta   90.00
_cell.angle_gamma   90.00
#
_symmetry.space_group_name_H-M   'P 1'
#
loop_
_entity.id
_entity.type
_entity.pdbx_description
1 polymer ?
#
loop_
_entity_poly.entity_id
_entity_poly.type
_entity_poly.pdbx_seq_one_letter_code
_entity_poly.pdbx_strand_id
1 'polypeptide(L)' 'MSNDQKQSWRSLVVTVLVTLILVVASYYVWTEANDLARRFAGGTIWTDLRFLVGLLAVYVFLSLADRAFNLLKK' A
#
# COMPACT_ATOMS: atom_id res chain seq x y z
N MET A 1 -24.27 -11.92 23.50
CA MET A 1 -23.35 -12.17 22.35
C MET A 1 -22.42 -13.29 22.75
N SER A 2 -22.40 -14.39 21.99
CA SER A 2 -21.47 -15.50 22.24
C SER A 2 -20.02 -15.02 22.01
N ASN A 3 -19.06 -15.66 22.68
CA ASN A 3 -17.64 -15.30 22.56
C ASN A 3 -17.14 -15.35 21.10
N ASP A 4 -17.68 -16.27 20.30
CA ASP A 4 -17.38 -16.39 18.87
C ASP A 4 -17.79 -15.14 18.06
N GLN A 5 -18.95 -14.56 18.38
CA GLN A 5 -19.46 -13.38 17.71
C GLN A 5 -18.60 -12.14 18.02
N LYS A 6 -18.15 -12.00 19.28
CA LYS A 6 -17.25 -10.91 19.70
C LYS A 6 -15.85 -11.04 19.08
N GLN A 7 -15.36 -12.27 18.91
CA GLN A 7 -14.08 -12.55 18.25
C GLN A 7 -14.15 -12.29 16.73
N SER A 8 -15.27 -12.63 16.08
CA SER A 8 -15.52 -12.32 14.67
C SER A 8 -15.53 -10.81 14.39
N TRP A 9 -16.25 -10.02 15.21
CA TRP A 9 -16.28 -8.57 15.07
C TRP A 9 -14.91 -7.91 15.28
N ARG A 10 -14.13 -8.40 16.26
CA ARG A 10 -12.75 -7.91 16.46
C ARG A 10 -11.86 -8.18 15.25
N SER A 11 -11.95 -9.37 14.67
CA SER A 11 -11.20 -9.72 13.46
C SER A 11 -11.55 -8.82 12.29
N LEU A 12 -12.84 -8.57 12.05
CA LEU A 12 -13.31 -7.67 11.00
C LEU A 12 -12.78 -6.25 11.18
N VAL A 13 -12.88 -5.70 12.40
CA VAL A 13 -12.39 -4.34 12.68
C VAL A 13 -10.88 -4.24 12.48
N VAL A 14 -10.11 -5.23 12.92
CA VAL A 14 -8.65 -5.24 12.72
C VAL A 14 -8.32 -5.28 11.23
N THR A 15 -8.98 -6.15 10.45
CA THR A 15 -8.77 -6.21 8.99
C THR A 15 -9.06 -4.86 8.33
N VAL A 16 -10.20 -4.24 8.65
CA VAL A 16 -10.56 -2.92 8.10
C VAL A 16 -9.51 -1.86 8.45
N LEU A 17 -9.04 -1.82 9.69
CA LEU A 17 -8.02 -0.86 10.12
C LEU A 17 -6.69 -1.10 9.40
N VAL A 18 -6.25 -2.36 9.29
CA VAL A 18 -5.00 -2.71 8.58
C VAL A 18 -5.12 -2.36 7.10
N THR A 19 -6.23 -2.69 6.46
CA THR A 19 -6.49 -2.31 5.07
C THR A 19 -6.45 -0.80 4.90
N LEU A 20 -7.09 -0.03 5.79
CA LEU A 20 -7.09 1.43 5.72
C LEU A 20 -5.66 1.98 5.84
N ILE A 21 -4.84 1.46 6.76
CA ILE A 21 -3.44 1.86 6.92
C ILE A 21 -2.65 1.57 5.64
N LEU A 22 -2.81 0.38 5.05
CA LEU A 22 -2.11 0.00 3.82
C LEU A 22 -2.53 0.87 2.63
N VAL A 23 -3.81 1.24 2.53
CA VAL A 23 -4.32 2.13 1.48
C VAL A 23 -3.69 3.52 1.62
N VAL A 24 -3.70 4.09 2.84
CA VAL A 24 -3.10 5.41 3.09
C VAL A 24 -1.59 5.40 2.83
N ALA A 25 -0.88 4.38 3.28
CA ALA A 25 0.55 4.24 3.01
C ALA A 25 0.84 4.10 1.51
N SER A 26 0.05 3.30 0.80
CA SER A 26 0.18 3.12 -0.65
C SER A 26 -0.08 4.43 -1.41
N TYR A 27 -1.03 5.25 -0.95
CA TYR A 27 -1.28 6.57 -1.52
C TYR A 27 -0.04 7.46 -1.42
N TYR A 28 0.60 7.54 -0.25
CA TYR A 28 1.83 8.33 -0.08
C TYR A 28 2.99 7.82 -0.94
N VAL A 29 3.18 6.50 -1.01
CA VAL A 29 4.22 5.90 -1.87
C VAL A 29 3.95 6.23 -3.33
N TRP A 30 2.70 6.13 -3.77
CA TRP A 30 2.30 6.50 -5.12
C TRP A 30 2.58 7.97 -5.43
N THR A 31 2.19 8.90 -4.55
CA THR A 31 2.36 10.34 -4.79
C THR A 31 3.83 10.71 -4.87
N GLU A 32 4.66 10.25 -3.92
CA GLU A 32 6.10 10.53 -3.90
C GLU A 32 6.81 9.92 -5.12
N ALA A 33 6.46 8.69 -5.50
CA ALA A 33 7.02 8.04 -6.69
C ALA A 33 6.66 8.80 -7.98
N ASN A 34 5.42 9.30 -8.09
CA ASN A 34 4.99 10.10 -9.23
C ASN A 34 5.65 11.47 -9.27
N ASP A 35 5.86 12.11 -8.12
CA ASP A 35 6.55 13.39 -8.03
C ASP A 35 8.03 13.25 -8.39
N LEU A 36 8.69 12.19 -7.93
CA LEU A 36 10.04 11.84 -8.36
C LEU A 36 10.08 11.61 -9.87
N ALA A 37 9.19 10.75 -10.39
CA ALA A 37 9.11 10.50 -11.83
C ALA A 37 8.89 11.80 -12.62
N ARG A 38 8.02 12.71 -12.14
CA ARG A 38 7.77 14.02 -12.77
C ARG A 38 9.03 14.89 -12.80
N ARG A 39 9.81 14.92 -11.72
CA ARG A 39 11.06 15.71 -11.64
C ARG A 39 12.09 15.22 -12.66
N PHE A 40 12.18 13.90 -12.86
CA PHE A 40 13.14 13.31 -13.80
C PHE A 40 12.66 13.27 -15.26
N ALA A 41 11.35 13.25 -15.50
CA ALA A 41 10.73 13.06 -16.81
C ALA A 41 10.10 14.32 -17.42
N GLY A 42 10.29 15.50 -16.80
CA GLY A 42 9.59 16.73 -17.16
C GLY A 42 9.69 17.10 -18.64
N GLY A 43 8.54 17.12 -19.34
CA GLY A 43 8.38 17.70 -20.68
C GLY A 43 8.12 16.73 -21.84
N THR A 44 7.93 15.44 -21.59
CA THR A 44 7.84 14.41 -22.65
C THR A 44 6.82 13.30 -22.34
N ILE A 45 6.59 12.38 -23.30
CA ILE A 45 5.71 11.19 -23.22
C ILE A 45 5.93 10.34 -21.95
N TRP A 46 7.10 10.44 -21.34
CA TRP A 46 7.43 9.86 -20.03
C TRP A 46 6.50 10.29 -18.88
N THR A 47 5.71 11.34 -19.10
CA THR A 47 4.62 11.77 -18.21
C THR A 47 3.49 10.75 -18.12
N ASP A 48 3.28 9.85 -19.09
CA ASP A 48 2.35 8.73 -18.92
C ASP A 48 3.00 7.56 -18.17
N LEU A 49 4.32 7.40 -18.32
CA LEU A 49 5.06 6.34 -17.64
C LEU A 49 5.12 6.52 -16.11
N ARG A 50 4.96 7.74 -15.60
CA ARG A 50 4.90 8.01 -14.15
C ARG A 50 3.82 7.18 -13.45
N PHE A 51 2.68 6.96 -14.12
CA PHE A 51 1.60 6.13 -13.59
C PHE A 51 2.09 4.69 -13.36
N LEU A 52 2.81 4.12 -14.32
CA LEU A 52 3.39 2.77 -14.19
C LEU A 52 4.47 2.72 -13.10
N VAL A 53 5.28 3.78 -12.95
CA VAL A 53 6.29 3.88 -11.89
C VAL A 53 5.63 3.97 -10.51
N GLY A 54 4.56 4.76 -10.37
CA GLY A 54 3.77 4.81 -9.14
C GLY A 54 3.17 3.45 -8.79
N LEU A 55 2.64 2.73 -9.79
CA LEU A 55 2.03 1.41 -9.57
C LEU A 55 3.07 0.38 -9.16
N LEU A 56 4.23 0.42 -9.81
CA LEU A 56 5.37 -0.41 -9.45
C LEU A 56 5.85 -0.13 -8.03
N ALA A 57 5.95 1.14 -7.64
CA ALA A 57 6.36 1.53 -6.29
C ALA A 57 5.38 1.01 -5.22
N VAL A 58 4.07 1.13 -5.46
CA VAL A 58 3.04 0.56 -4.58
C VAL A 58 3.15 -0.97 -4.51
N TYR A 59 3.32 -1.63 -5.66
CA TYR A 59 3.50 -3.09 -5.70
C TYR A 59 4.72 -3.54 -4.90
N VAL A 60 5.86 -2.87 -5.05
CA VAL A 60 7.09 -3.17 -4.31
C VAL A 60 6.87 -2.94 -2.80
N PHE A 61 6.27 -1.81 -2.43
CA PHE A 61 5.95 -1.51 -1.03
C PHE A 61 5.08 -2.58 -0.39
N LEU A 62 3.97 -2.96 -1.02
CA LEU A 62 3.07 -4.00 -0.51
C LEU A 62 3.74 -5.37 -0.46
N SER A 63 4.58 -5.70 -1.44
CA SER A 63 5.36 -6.95 -1.45
C SER A 63 6.35 -7.03 -0.29
N LEU A 64 7.00 -5.91 0.04
CA LEU A 64 7.88 -5.81 1.20
C LEU A 64 7.10 -5.87 2.51
N ALA A 65 5.94 -5.22 2.58
CA ALA A 65 5.06 -5.26 3.73
C ALA A 65 4.58 -6.69 4.01
N ASP A 66 4.11 -7.42 2.98
CA ASP A 66 3.71 -8.83 3.11
C ASP A 66 4.88 -9.70 3.59
N ARG A 67 6.07 -9.51 3.02
CA ARG A 67 7.27 -10.23 3.46
C ARG A 67 7.66 -9.90 4.91
N ALA A 68 7.52 -8.65 5.33
CA ALA A 68 7.75 -8.24 6.72
C ALA A 68 6.74 -8.89 7.68
N PHE A 69 5.45 -8.93 7.33
CA PHE A 69 4.45 -9.65 8.11
C PHE A 69 4.77 -11.14 8.22
N ASN A 70 5.18 -11.77 7.11
CA ASN A 70 5.59 -13.17 7.10
C ASN A 70 6.83 -13.44 7.97
N LEU A 71 7.77 -12.50 8.06
CA LEU A 71 8.93 -12.60 8.95
C LEU A 71 8.54 -12.43 10.42
N LEU A 72 7.61 -11.52 10.74
CA LEU A 72 7.13 -11.27 12.11
C LEU A 72 6.21 -12.37 12.65
N LYS A 73 5.57 -13.15 11.76
CA LYS A 73 4.73 -14.30 12.13
C LYS A 73 5.56 -15.55 12.42
N LYS A 74 6.81 -15.58 12.00
CA LYS A 74 7.76 -16.69 12.21
C LYS A 74 8.39 -16.60 13.59
#